data_AF-A0A4Q3MHY4-F1
#
_entry.id   AF-A0A4Q3MHY4-F1
#
_cell.length_a   1.000
_cell.length_b   1.000
_cell.length_c   1.000
_cell.angle_alpha   90.00
_cell.angle_beta   90.00
_cell.angle_gamma   90.00
#
_symmetry.space_group_name_H-M   'P 1'
#
loop_
_entity.id
_entity.type
_entity.pdbx_description
1 polymer ?
#
loop_
_entity_poly.entity_id
_entity_poly.type
_entity_poly.pdbx_seq_one_letter_code
_entity_poly.pdbx_strand_id
1 'polypeptide(L)' 'MNALDATSTRPYLIRALYDWCTDNGLTPYVAVSVDDSVQVPREYVKDGEIVLNISFDATSSLKLGNDFIEFKAR' A
#
# COMPACT_ATOMS: atom_id res chain seq x y z
N MET A 1 -12.91 -13.39 -21.81
CA MET A 1 -12.96 -12.63 -20.55
C MET A 1 -13.38 -11.22 -20.91
N ASN A 2 -14.59 -10.79 -20.53
CA ASN A 2 -14.97 -9.39 -20.73
C ASN A 2 -14.24 -8.52 -19.72
N ALA A 3 -13.92 -7.28 -20.08
CA ALA A 3 -13.26 -6.34 -19.18
C ALA A 3 -14.08 -6.06 -17.90
N LEU A 4 -15.39 -6.31 -17.93
CA LEU A 4 -16.30 -6.18 -16.81
C LEU A 4 -16.18 -7.31 -15.77
N ASP A 5 -15.66 -8.48 -16.17
CA ASP A 5 -15.44 -9.63 -15.27
C ASP A 5 -14.00 -9.67 -14.74
N ALA A 6 -13.17 -8.71 -15.14
CA ALA A 6 -11.77 -8.67 -14.74
C ALA A 6 -11.63 -8.19 -13.29
N THR A 7 -10.68 -8.78 -12.57
CA THR A 7 -10.30 -8.32 -11.23
C THR A 7 -9.72 -6.90 -11.29
N SER A 8 -9.82 -6.18 -10.18
CA SER A 8 -9.30 -4.81 -10.08
C SER A 8 -7.82 -4.73 -10.49
N THR A 9 -7.48 -3.73 -11.30
CA THR A 9 -6.09 -3.46 -11.70
C THR A 9 -5.29 -2.78 -10.57
N ARG A 10 -5.97 -2.22 -9.57
CA ARG A 10 -5.36 -1.46 -8.45
C ARG A 10 -4.17 -2.16 -7.79
N PRO A 11 -4.27 -3.42 -7.30
CA PRO A 11 -3.14 -4.06 -6.64
C PRO A 11 -1.94 -4.28 -7.59
N TYR A 12 -2.18 -4.48 -8.88
CA TYR A 12 -1.13 -4.64 -9.88
C TYR A 12 -0.40 -3.33 -10.15
N LEU A 13 -1.13 -2.23 -10.26
CA LEU A 13 -0.56 -0.89 -10.43
C LEU A 13 0.24 -0.46 -9.20
N ILE A 14 -0.22 -0.77 -8.00
CA ILE A 14 0.51 -0.48 -6.76
C ILE A 14 1.87 -1.20 -6.75
N ARG A 15 1.91 -2.49 -7.11
CA ARG A 15 3.18 -3.23 -7.23
C ARG A 15 4.11 -2.64 -8.28
N ALA A 16 3.58 -2.35 -9.48
CA ALA A 16 4.38 -1.77 -10.54
C ALA A 16 4.98 -0.40 -10.15
N LEU A 17 4.22 0.44 -9.46
CA LEU A 17 4.69 1.74 -8.96
C LEU A 17 5.70 1.57 -7.81
N TYR A 18 5.49 0.61 -6.93
CA TYR A 18 6.43 0.29 -5.87
C TYR A 18 7.81 -0.14 -6.43
N ASP A 19 7.80 -1.07 -7.38
CA ASP A 19 9.03 -1.56 -8.04
C ASP A 19 9.72 -0.41 -8.78
N TRP A 20 8.96 0.36 -9.56
CA TRP A 20 9.50 1.51 -10.29
C TRP A 20 10.11 2.56 -9.35
N CYS A 21 9.43 2.91 -8.24
CA CYS A 21 9.99 3.83 -7.25
C CYS A 21 11.31 3.30 -6.67
N THR A 22 11.33 2.00 -6.30
CA THR A 22 12.50 1.35 -5.71
C THR A 22 13.69 1.33 -6.66
N ASP A 23 13.47 0.94 -7.93
CA ASP A 23 14.51 0.89 -8.96
C ASP A 23 15.12 2.27 -9.25
N ASN A 24 14.34 3.33 -9.05
CA ASN A 24 14.79 4.72 -9.24
C ASN A 24 15.34 5.36 -7.95
N GLY A 25 15.53 4.60 -6.88
CA GLY A 25 16.04 5.11 -5.61
C GLY A 25 15.09 6.10 -4.92
N LEU A 26 13.80 6.04 -5.23
CA LEU A 26 12.75 6.83 -4.60
C LEU A 26 12.17 6.10 -3.38
N THR A 27 11.53 6.86 -2.50
CA THR A 27 10.84 6.32 -1.32
C THR A 27 9.35 6.15 -1.62
N PRO A 28 8.82 4.92 -1.75
CA PRO A 28 7.40 4.69 -2.01
C PRO A 28 6.54 4.95 -0.77
N TYR A 29 5.46 5.73 -0.95
CA TYR A 29 4.44 6.00 0.06
C TYR A 29 3.06 5.59 -0.46
N VAL A 30 2.17 5.19 0.45
CA VAL A 30 0.76 4.96 0.17
C VAL A 30 -0.12 5.80 1.08
N ALA A 31 -1.10 6.49 0.48
CA ALA A 31 -2.18 7.14 1.20
C ALA A 31 -3.35 6.16 1.32
N VAL A 32 -3.88 6.01 2.54
CA VAL A 32 -4.93 5.05 2.86
C VAL A 32 -6.05 5.79 3.57
N SER A 33 -7.24 5.78 2.97
CA SER A 33 -8.47 6.15 3.68
C SER A 33 -8.78 5.10 4.73
N VAL A 34 -8.99 5.52 5.96
CA VAL A 34 -9.09 4.66 7.14
C VAL A 34 -10.56 4.51 7.55
N ASP A 35 -11.04 3.28 7.48
CA ASP A 35 -12.33 2.85 8.02
C ASP A 35 -12.14 1.69 9.02
N ASP A 36 -13.23 0.99 9.38
CA ASP A 36 -13.19 -0.12 10.34
C ASP A 36 -12.49 -1.39 9.81
N SER A 37 -12.30 -1.51 8.49
CA SER A 37 -11.56 -2.61 7.88
C SER A 37 -10.05 -2.42 7.91
N VAL A 38 -9.58 -1.19 8.16
CA VAL A 38 -8.15 -0.83 8.13
C VAL A 38 -7.51 -0.97 9.51
N GLN A 39 -6.47 -1.79 9.60
CA GLN A 39 -5.68 -2.00 10.81
C GLN A 39 -4.38 -1.20 10.77
N VAL A 40 -4.38 -0.04 11.44
CA VAL A 40 -3.25 0.89 11.56
C VAL A 40 -3.25 1.53 12.95
N PRO A 41 -2.12 2.09 13.44
CA PRO A 41 -2.13 2.87 14.68
C PRO A 41 -2.97 4.13 14.48
N ARG A 42 -4.09 4.20 15.21
CA ARG A 42 -5.13 5.23 15.01
C ARG A 42 -4.66 6.63 15.40
N GLU A 43 -3.64 6.73 16.24
CA GLU A 43 -2.99 7.97 16.67
C GLU A 43 -2.30 8.74 15.54
N TYR A 44 -1.96 8.07 14.43
CA TYR A 44 -1.33 8.71 13.26
C TYR A 44 -2.32 9.06 12.15
N VAL A 45 -3.61 8.76 12.33
CA VAL A 45 -4.66 9.07 11.36
C VAL A 45 -5.03 10.54 11.45
N LYS A 46 -5.08 11.22 10.32
CA LYS A 46 -5.48 12.63 10.19
C LYS A 46 -6.55 12.76 9.13
N ASP A 47 -7.66 13.41 9.45
CA ASP A 47 -8.77 13.63 8.52
C ASP A 47 -9.29 12.36 7.83
N GLY A 48 -9.25 11.22 8.55
CA GLY A 48 -9.67 9.92 8.02
C GLY A 48 -8.67 9.28 7.05
N GLU A 49 -7.44 9.78 6.97
CA GLU A 49 -6.37 9.26 6.13
C GLU A 49 -5.11 8.97 6.94
N ILE A 50 -4.32 8.00 6.48
CA ILE A 50 -2.95 7.77 6.94
C ILE A 50 -2.03 7.62 5.74
N VAL A 51 -0.86 8.24 5.83
CA VAL A 51 0.21 8.09 4.83
C VAL A 51 1.28 7.18 5.42
N LEU A 52 1.56 6.08 4.73
CA LEU A 52 2.49 5.04 5.18
C LEU A 52 3.68 5.00 4.24
N ASN A 53 4.89 5.04 4.81
CA ASN A 53 6.10 4.71 4.08
C ASN A 53 6.16 3.19 3.92
N ILE A 54 6.16 2.72 2.68
CA ILE A 54 6.25 1.28 2.37
C ILE A 54 7.60 0.88 1.80
N SER A 55 8.61 1.75 1.87
CA SER A 55 9.96 1.45 1.39
C SER A 55 10.58 0.24 2.09
N PHE A 56 11.53 -0.40 1.40
CA PHE A 56 12.21 -1.59 1.92
C PHE A 56 12.93 -1.33 3.26
N ASP A 57 13.46 -0.12 3.47
CA ASP A 57 14.13 0.30 4.70
C ASP A 57 13.16 0.66 5.84
N ALA A 58 11.94 1.09 5.52
CA ALA A 58 10.92 1.48 6.50
C ALA A 58 10.04 0.29 6.97
N THR A 59 10.08 -0.83 6.25
CA THR A 59 9.18 -1.96 6.48
C THR A 59 9.91 -3.28 6.65
N SER A 60 9.23 -4.24 7.29
CA SER A 60 9.65 -5.63 7.31
C SER A 60 8.47 -6.54 7.00
N SER A 61 8.75 -7.65 6.31
CA SER A 61 7.71 -8.59 5.85
C SER A 61 6.63 -7.94 4.99
N LEU A 62 6.99 -6.97 4.13
CA LEU A 62 6.05 -6.32 3.22
C LEU A 62 5.44 -7.33 2.25
N LYS A 63 4.11 -7.35 2.17
CA LYS A 63 3.31 -8.09 1.21
C LYS A 63 2.37 -7.12 0.49
N LEU A 64 2.59 -6.94 -0.81
CA LEU A 64 1.69 -6.22 -1.70
C LEU A 64 0.73 -7.21 -2.38
N GLY A 65 -0.24 -7.72 -1.62
CA GLY A 65 -1.21 -8.71 -2.06
C GLY A 65 -2.28 -8.14 -3.00
N ASN A 66 -3.15 -9.02 -3.51
CA ASN A 66 -4.32 -8.60 -4.29
C ASN A 66 -5.45 -8.06 -3.41
N ASP A 67 -5.62 -8.66 -2.23
CA ASP A 67 -6.68 -8.32 -1.30
C ASP A 67 -6.18 -7.38 -0.19
N PHE A 68 -4.95 -7.58 0.28
CA PHE A 68 -4.36 -6.84 1.40
C PHE A 68 -2.95 -6.35 1.12
N ILE A 69 -2.61 -5.20 1.71
CA ILE A 69 -1.23 -4.75 1.91
C ILE A 69 -0.90 -4.93 3.38
N GLU A 70 0.13 -5.73 3.66
CA GLU A 70 0.52 -6.07 5.03
C GLU A 70 2.01 -5.83 5.22
N PHE A 71 2.39 -5.19 6.32
CA PHE A 71 3.79 -5.04 6.70
C PHE A 71 3.91 -4.75 8.20
N LYS A 72 5.12 -4.88 8.72
CA LYS A 72 5.49 -4.39 10.05
C LYS A 72 6.38 -3.16 9.90
N ALA A 73 6.07 -2.11 10.65
CA ALA A 73 6.87 -0.90 10.79
C ALA A 73 7.12 -0.60 12.27
N ARG A 74 8.06 0.32 12.54
CA ARG A 74 8.42 0.75 13.90
C ARG A 74 7.91 2.16 14.16
#